data_AF-A0AB37KPP6-F1
#
_entry.id   AF-A0AB37KPP6-F1
#
_cell.length_a   1.000
_cell.length_b   1.000
_cell.length_c   1.000
_cell.angle_alpha   90.00
_cell.angle_beta   90.00
_cell.angle_gamma   90.00
#
_symmetry.space_group_name_H-M   'P 1'
#
loop_
_entity.id
_entity.type
_entity.pdbx_description
1 polymer ?
#
loop_
_entity_poly.entity_id
_entity_poly.type
_entity_poly.pdbx_seq_one_letter_code
_entity_poly.pdbx_strand_id
1 'polypeptide(L)'
;MKYKLKKRYIVLICLLVVCIGRIIFYYATTSPFYRFVKTNVKNCKGEWKLESTSIVFDNHIVVSFFNKKSDWNMRKIAFICKELLPEIRGYYGSDYDGYDIDFHFESYAGKRLAVQYSDGDKFLTITANRLSRGVCLENIVMNFPEVNSLQLDDSVRCKYFDCLKDVKDLKYIEIGNPFSDEEQDYILSLFPDCVIEESTED
;
A
#
# COMPACT_ATOMS: atom_id res chain seq x y z
N MET A 1 -11.43 60.31 -15.35
CA MET A 1 -10.13 59.90 -14.78
C MET A 1 -9.79 58.50 -15.29
N LYS A 2 -8.86 58.32 -16.25
CA LYS A 2 -8.48 56.99 -16.76
C LYS A 2 -7.49 56.35 -15.78
N TYR A 3 -7.94 55.38 -14.99
CA TYR A 3 -7.04 54.55 -14.19
C TYR A 3 -6.14 53.75 -15.13
N LYS A 4 -4.88 54.18 -15.31
CA LYS A 4 -3.85 53.36 -15.97
C LYS A 4 -3.36 52.32 -14.98
N LEU A 5 -3.89 51.10 -15.07
CA LEU A 5 -3.38 49.97 -14.30
C LEU A 5 -1.89 49.79 -14.63
N LYS A 6 -0.99 49.92 -13.64
CA LYS A 6 0.45 49.71 -13.89
C LYS A 6 0.65 48.26 -14.34
N LYS A 7 1.54 48.02 -15.32
CA LYS A 7 1.84 46.68 -15.87
C LYS A 7 2.04 45.60 -14.79
N ARG A 8 2.67 45.94 -13.66
CA ARG A 8 2.84 45.04 -12.49
C ARG A 8 1.53 44.48 -11.93
N TYR A 9 0.45 45.25 -11.90
CA TYR A 9 -0.85 44.81 -11.42
C TYR A 9 -1.55 43.90 -12.42
N ILE A 10 -1.37 44.14 -13.73
CA ILE A 10 -1.87 43.24 -14.77
C ILE A 10 -1.21 41.87 -14.64
N VAL A 11 0.12 41.82 -14.47
CA VAL A 11 0.86 40.58 -14.26
C VAL A 11 0.38 39.84 -13.01
N LEU A 12 0.20 40.54 -11.89
CA LEU A 12 -0.34 39.97 -10.64
C LEU A 12 -1.74 39.39 -10.81
N ILE A 13 -2.63 40.11 -11.50
CA ILE A 13 -4.01 39.65 -11.77
C ILE A 13 -3.99 38.41 -12.66
N CYS A 14 -3.18 38.39 -13.72
CA CYS A 14 -3.04 37.22 -14.60
C CYS A 14 -2.55 35.99 -13.82
N LEU A 15 -1.56 36.15 -12.95
CA LEU A 15 -1.08 35.06 -12.08
C LEU A 15 -2.18 34.55 -11.15
N LEU A 16 -2.93 35.45 -10.52
CA LEU A 16 -4.06 35.11 -9.65
C LEU A 16 -5.14 34.31 -10.41
N VAL A 17 -5.53 34.75 -11.60
CA VAL A 17 -6.53 34.06 -12.43
C VAL A 17 -6.06 32.65 -12.80
N VAL A 18 -4.79 32.50 -13.18
CA VAL A 18 -4.21 31.17 -13.48
C VAL A 18 -4.19 30.27 -12.23
N CYS A 19 -3.83 30.81 -11.07
CA CYS A 19 -3.83 30.07 -9.81
C CYS A 19 -5.24 29.62 -9.41
N ILE A 20 -6.22 30.53 -9.45
CA ILE A 20 -7.62 30.22 -9.12
C ILE A 20 -8.18 29.20 -10.12
N GLY A 21 -7.93 29.39 -11.42
CA GLY A 21 -8.34 28.45 -12.45
C GLY A 21 -7.79 27.03 -12.21
N ARG A 22 -6.52 26.92 -11.83
CA ARG A 22 -5.90 25.62 -11.46
C ARG A 22 -6.55 24.98 -10.23
N ILE A 23 -6.91 25.77 -9.22
CA ILE A 23 -7.60 25.28 -8.02
C ILE A 23 -8.98 24.75 -8.40
N ILE A 24 -9.79 25.53 -9.12
CA ILE A 24 -11.13 25.12 -9.56
C ILE A 24 -11.06 23.84 -10.38
N PHE A 25 -10.14 23.79 -11.36
CA PHE A 25 -9.96 22.60 -12.20
C PHE A 25 -9.60 21.37 -11.36
N TYR A 26 -8.70 21.50 -10.38
CA TYR A 26 -8.33 20.40 -9.49
C TYR A 26 -9.53 19.87 -8.71
N TYR A 27 -10.36 20.73 -8.12
CA TYR A 27 -11.55 20.32 -7.38
C TYR A 27 -12.63 19.71 -8.26
N ALA A 28 -12.74 20.15 -9.51
CA ALA A 28 -13.69 19.61 -10.48
C ALA A 28 -13.28 18.24 -11.04
N THR A 29 -11.97 17.95 -11.13
CA THR A 29 -11.44 16.75 -11.83
C THR A 29 -10.94 15.64 -10.92
N THR A 30 -10.73 15.91 -9.63
CA THR A 30 -10.32 14.89 -8.65
C THR A 30 -11.50 14.44 -7.79
N SER A 31 -11.54 13.17 -7.39
CA SER A 31 -12.57 12.72 -6.46
C SER A 31 -12.33 13.32 -5.06
N PRO A 32 -13.39 13.56 -4.27
CA PRO A 32 -13.25 13.98 -2.87
C PRO A 32 -12.37 13.03 -2.06
N PHE A 33 -12.53 11.72 -2.26
CA PHE A 33 -11.74 10.69 -1.59
C PHE A 33 -10.26 10.76 -1.95
N TYR A 34 -9.91 10.93 -3.24
CA TYR A 34 -8.51 11.10 -3.65
C TYR A 34 -7.87 12.30 -2.94
N ARG A 35 -8.58 13.42 -2.83
CA ARG A 35 -8.08 14.61 -2.13
C ARG A 35 -7.91 14.38 -0.64
N PHE A 36 -8.83 13.66 -0.01
CA PHE A 36 -8.75 13.27 1.39
C PHE A 36 -7.48 12.43 1.64
N VAL A 37 -7.33 11.31 0.92
CA VAL A 37 -6.16 10.43 1.06
C VAL A 37 -4.87 11.19 0.76
N LYS A 38 -4.84 12.02 -0.29
CA LYS A 38 -3.65 12.83 -0.62
C LYS A 38 -3.24 13.80 0.49
N THR A 39 -4.19 14.29 1.27
CA THR A 39 -3.90 15.18 2.40
C THR A 39 -3.26 14.40 3.54
N ASN A 40 -3.81 13.23 3.87
CA ASN A 40 -3.25 12.34 4.90
C ASN A 40 -1.90 11.72 4.49
N VAL A 41 -1.71 11.38 3.21
CA VAL A 41 -0.42 10.92 2.67
C VAL A 41 0.67 11.98 2.81
N LYS A 42 0.38 13.29 2.75
CA LYS A 42 1.42 14.31 2.96
C LYS A 42 1.98 14.29 4.39
N ASN A 43 1.22 13.78 5.35
CA ASN A 43 1.71 13.56 6.71
C ASN A 43 2.63 12.34 6.76
N CYS A 44 2.44 11.39 5.84
CA CYS A 44 3.29 10.23 5.65
C CYS A 44 4.59 10.62 4.90
N LYS A 45 5.65 10.94 5.64
CA LYS A 45 6.97 11.28 5.04
C LYS A 45 7.48 10.09 4.20
N GLY A 46 7.65 10.27 2.88
CA GLY A 46 8.15 9.19 2.02
C GLY A 46 8.34 9.55 0.55
N GLU A 47 8.90 8.59 -0.20
CA GLU A 47 9.10 8.70 -1.65
C GLU A 47 7.92 8.11 -2.46
N TRP A 48 7.04 7.36 -1.80
CA TRP A 48 5.82 6.80 -2.37
C TRP A 48 4.80 7.92 -2.62
N LYS A 49 4.40 8.08 -3.88
CA LYS A 49 3.45 9.12 -4.29
C LYS A 49 2.10 8.47 -4.56
N LEU A 50 1.05 9.03 -3.97
CA LEU A 50 -0.32 8.62 -4.28
C LEU A 50 -0.59 8.82 -5.78
N GLU A 51 -0.89 7.72 -6.46
CA GLU A 51 -1.19 7.67 -7.88
C GLU A 51 -2.70 7.74 -8.12
N SER A 52 -3.45 6.86 -7.47
CA SER A 52 -4.90 6.76 -7.61
C SER A 52 -5.57 6.29 -6.32
N THR A 53 -6.88 6.50 -6.27
CA THR A 53 -7.76 5.93 -5.25
C THR A 53 -9.08 5.56 -5.91
N SER A 54 -9.62 4.38 -5.61
CA SER A 54 -10.89 3.95 -6.16
C SER A 54 -11.65 3.09 -5.16
N ILE A 55 -12.97 3.11 -5.27
CA ILE A 55 -13.81 2.02 -4.76
C ILE A 55 -14.07 1.13 -5.97
N VAL A 56 -13.63 -0.12 -5.91
CA VAL A 56 -13.81 -1.11 -6.98
C VAL A 56 -15.06 -1.94 -6.66
N PHE A 57 -15.66 -2.54 -7.68
CA PHE A 57 -16.73 -3.52 -7.51
C PHE A 57 -16.31 -4.60 -6.48
N ASP A 58 -17.28 -5.12 -5.73
CA ASP A 58 -17.11 -6.08 -4.62
C ASP A 58 -16.61 -5.53 -3.28
N ASN A 59 -16.89 -4.26 -2.97
CA ASN A 59 -16.61 -3.66 -1.65
C ASN A 59 -15.11 -3.52 -1.33
N HIS A 60 -14.28 -3.23 -2.34
CA HIS A 60 -12.86 -2.98 -2.17
C HIS A 60 -12.53 -1.49 -2.31
N ILE A 61 -11.75 -0.97 -1.36
CA ILE A 61 -11.15 0.36 -1.43
C ILE A 61 -9.67 0.18 -1.80
N VAL A 62 -9.29 0.66 -2.97
CA VAL A 62 -7.91 0.55 -3.47
C VAL A 62 -7.23 1.91 -3.38
N VAL A 63 -6.02 1.92 -2.81
CA VAL A 63 -5.14 3.08 -2.71
C VAL A 63 -3.80 2.73 -3.33
N SER A 64 -3.48 3.34 -4.47
CA SER A 64 -2.26 3.01 -5.23
C SER A 64 -1.18 4.07 -5.08
N PHE A 65 0.06 3.61 -4.89
CA PHE A 65 1.26 4.41 -4.75
C PHE A 65 2.30 4.02 -5.77
N PHE A 66 2.98 5.02 -6.33
CA PHE A 66 4.07 4.80 -7.26
C PHE A 66 5.39 5.37 -6.74
N ASN A 67 6.47 4.58 -6.83
CA ASN A 67 7.84 5.04 -6.58
C ASN A 67 8.80 4.59 -7.68
N LYS A 68 9.34 5.57 -8.42
CA LYS A 68 10.33 5.35 -9.50
C LYS A 68 11.62 4.68 -9.06
N LYS A 69 12.06 4.88 -7.81
CA LYS A 69 13.37 4.41 -7.34
C LYS A 69 13.35 2.95 -6.88
N SER A 70 12.17 2.33 -6.76
CA SER A 70 12.02 0.97 -6.21
C SER A 70 12.64 0.80 -4.81
N ASP A 71 12.59 1.83 -3.95
CA ASP A 71 12.98 1.75 -2.52
C ASP A 71 11.86 1.03 -1.74
N TRP A 72 11.92 -0.31 -1.73
CA TRP A 72 10.98 -1.19 -1.03
C TRP A 72 11.23 -1.22 0.49
N ASN A 73 11.20 -0.04 1.10
CA ASN A 73 11.39 0.12 2.54
C ASN A 73 10.10 -0.27 3.29
N MET A 74 10.06 -1.50 3.81
CA MET A 74 8.88 -2.04 4.49
C MET A 74 8.43 -1.21 5.70
N ARG A 75 9.36 -0.56 6.40
CA ARG A 75 9.00 0.35 7.51
C ARG A 75 8.21 1.57 7.05
N LYS A 76 8.60 2.19 5.93
CA LYS A 76 7.86 3.31 5.35
C LYS A 76 6.50 2.86 4.80
N ILE A 77 6.46 1.71 4.15
CA ILE A 77 5.23 1.12 3.61
C ILE A 77 4.24 0.84 4.74
N ALA A 78 4.67 0.11 5.77
CA ALA A 78 3.85 -0.17 6.94
C ALA A 78 3.38 1.10 7.64
N PHE A 79 4.24 2.12 7.75
CA PHE A 79 3.85 3.42 8.30
C PHE A 79 2.72 4.07 7.48
N ILE A 80 2.84 4.08 6.15
CA ILE A 80 1.77 4.61 5.27
C ILE A 80 0.46 3.84 5.49
N CYS A 81 0.50 2.51 5.47
CA CYS A 81 -0.70 1.68 5.68
C CYS A 81 -1.34 1.96 7.04
N LYS A 82 -0.55 1.93 8.12
CA LYS A 82 -1.03 2.08 9.50
C LYS A 82 -1.60 3.47 9.81
N GLU A 83 -1.05 4.52 9.19
CA GLU A 83 -1.58 5.88 9.33
C GLU A 83 -2.84 6.10 8.50
N LEU A 84 -2.93 5.51 7.30
CA LEU A 84 -4.06 5.75 6.40
C LEU A 84 -5.27 4.85 6.67
N LEU A 85 -5.06 3.63 7.16
CA LEU A 85 -6.13 2.68 7.43
C LEU A 85 -7.24 3.28 8.31
N PRO A 86 -6.97 3.81 9.52
CA PRO A 86 -8.02 4.38 10.36
C PRO A 86 -8.66 5.64 9.75
N GLU A 87 -7.89 6.44 9.00
CA GLU A 87 -8.39 7.64 8.31
C GLU A 87 -9.39 7.27 7.20
N ILE A 88 -9.10 6.23 6.43
CA ILE A 88 -9.97 5.75 5.35
C ILE A 88 -11.27 5.16 5.94
N ARG A 89 -11.17 4.35 7.00
CA ARG A 89 -12.34 3.85 7.75
C ARG A 89 -13.20 5.01 8.26
N GLY A 90 -12.58 6.01 8.89
CA GLY A 90 -13.26 7.19 9.40
C GLY A 90 -13.92 8.07 8.33
N TYR A 91 -13.38 8.10 7.10
CA TYR A 91 -13.93 8.90 6.00
C TYR A 91 -15.29 8.37 5.51
N TYR A 92 -15.41 7.05 5.38
CA TYR A 92 -16.64 6.44 4.87
C TYR A 92 -17.66 6.11 5.96
N GLY A 93 -17.18 5.87 7.19
CA GLY A 93 -18.04 5.51 8.33
C GLY A 93 -18.42 4.03 8.33
N SER A 94 -19.31 3.67 9.27
CA SER A 94 -19.60 2.28 9.64
C SER A 94 -20.11 1.38 8.51
N ASP A 95 -20.74 1.97 7.49
CA ASP A 95 -21.27 1.23 6.34
C ASP A 95 -20.16 0.56 5.51
N TYR A 96 -18.91 0.96 5.73
CA TYR A 96 -17.72 0.49 5.01
C TYR A 96 -16.72 -0.23 5.93
N ASP A 97 -17.09 -0.53 7.18
CA ASP A 97 -16.20 -1.23 8.11
C ASP A 97 -15.85 -2.64 7.61
N GLY A 98 -16.76 -3.30 6.90
CA GLY A 98 -16.54 -4.62 6.31
C GLY A 98 -15.88 -4.61 4.92
N TYR A 99 -15.58 -3.45 4.35
CA TYR A 99 -14.94 -3.36 3.03
C TYR A 99 -13.46 -3.72 3.14
N ASP A 100 -12.92 -4.37 2.12
CA ASP A 100 -11.48 -4.60 2.06
C ASP A 100 -10.76 -3.30 1.72
N ILE A 101 -9.59 -3.08 2.31
CA ILE A 101 -8.72 -1.94 1.99
C ILE A 101 -7.39 -2.47 1.46
N ASP A 102 -7.12 -2.18 0.20
CA ASP A 102 -5.93 -2.58 -0.53
C ASP A 102 -4.98 -1.40 -0.72
N PHE A 103 -3.79 -1.51 -0.15
CA PHE A 103 -2.70 -0.60 -0.44
C PHE A 103 -1.77 -1.20 -1.48
N HIS A 104 -1.80 -0.66 -2.69
CA HIS A 104 -0.96 -1.11 -3.80
C HIS A 104 0.27 -0.21 -3.92
N PHE A 105 1.46 -0.81 -3.90
CA PHE A 105 2.73 -0.12 -4.07
C PHE A 105 3.39 -0.64 -5.34
N GLU A 106 3.60 0.25 -6.31
CA GLU A 106 4.13 -0.09 -7.63
C GLU A 106 5.42 0.67 -7.97
N SER A 107 6.30 0.01 -8.71
CA SER A 107 7.45 0.67 -9.32
C SER A 107 7.66 0.17 -10.75
N TYR A 108 8.65 0.74 -11.45
CA TYR A 108 8.98 0.33 -12.82
C TYR A 108 9.21 -1.18 -12.95
N ALA A 109 8.95 -1.71 -14.15
CA ALA A 109 9.08 -3.12 -14.52
C ALA A 109 8.06 -4.06 -13.84
N GLY A 110 6.86 -3.54 -13.51
CA GLY A 110 5.75 -4.36 -13.01
C GLY A 110 5.96 -4.90 -11.60
N LYS A 111 6.89 -4.32 -10.84
CA LYS A 111 7.17 -4.72 -9.46
C LYS A 111 6.10 -4.16 -8.54
N ARG A 112 5.49 -5.02 -7.73
CA ARG A 112 4.33 -4.67 -6.92
C ARG A 112 4.38 -5.31 -5.54
N LEU A 113 3.92 -4.58 -4.55
CA LEU A 113 3.57 -5.08 -3.23
C LEU A 113 2.14 -4.63 -2.93
N ALA A 114 1.28 -5.56 -2.54
CA ALA A 114 -0.05 -5.27 -2.04
C ALA A 114 -0.12 -5.60 -0.55
N VAL A 115 -0.78 -4.72 0.22
CA VAL A 115 -1.13 -4.93 1.62
C VAL A 115 -2.63 -4.80 1.73
N GLN A 116 -3.32 -5.91 1.96
CA GLN A 116 -4.78 -5.99 1.99
C GLN A 116 -5.25 -6.25 3.42
N TYR A 117 -6.15 -5.39 3.90
CA TYR A 117 -6.87 -5.56 5.15
C TYR A 117 -8.30 -6.01 4.83
N SER A 118 -8.68 -7.19 5.28
CA SER A 118 -9.99 -7.79 5.01
C SER A 118 -10.73 -8.24 6.26
N ASP A 119 -12.02 -8.54 6.11
CA ASP A 119 -12.94 -8.91 7.20
C ASP A 119 -12.93 -7.89 8.37
N GLY A 120 -12.93 -6.59 8.04
CA GLY A 120 -12.85 -5.53 9.05
C GLY A 120 -11.51 -5.51 9.78
N ASP A 121 -10.43 -5.59 9.02
CA ASP A 121 -9.03 -5.54 9.47
C ASP A 121 -8.60 -6.75 10.32
N LYS A 122 -9.42 -7.81 10.38
CA LYS A 122 -9.08 -9.04 11.10
C LYS A 122 -8.08 -9.92 10.35
N PHE A 123 -7.99 -9.75 9.04
CA PHE A 123 -7.09 -10.51 8.20
C PHE A 123 -6.18 -9.58 7.40
N LEU A 124 -4.88 -9.82 7.48
CA LEU A 124 -3.86 -9.10 6.72
C LEU A 124 -3.19 -10.04 5.72
N THR A 125 -3.34 -9.72 4.43
CA THR A 125 -2.63 -10.38 3.33
C THR A 125 -1.52 -9.48 2.80
N ILE A 126 -0.34 -10.05 2.60
CA ILE A 126 0.77 -9.39 1.92
C ILE A 126 1.11 -10.18 0.66
N THR A 127 0.93 -9.52 -0.49
CA THR A 127 1.29 -10.09 -1.79
C THR A 127 2.50 -9.35 -2.35
N ALA A 128 3.56 -10.06 -2.67
CA ALA A 128 4.80 -9.52 -3.21
C ALA A 128 5.10 -10.13 -4.58
N ASN A 129 5.39 -9.29 -5.57
CA ASN A 129 5.71 -9.76 -6.91
C ASN A 129 6.81 -8.91 -7.57
N ARG A 130 7.84 -9.60 -8.09
CA ARG A 130 9.00 -9.10 -8.83
C ARG A 130 9.76 -8.01 -8.08
N LEU A 131 9.73 -8.04 -6.74
CA LEU A 131 10.42 -7.05 -5.93
C LEU A 131 11.92 -7.05 -6.25
N SER A 132 12.54 -5.87 -6.29
CA SER A 132 13.99 -5.83 -6.50
C SER A 132 14.74 -6.38 -5.29
N ARG A 133 15.98 -6.81 -5.52
CA ARG A 133 16.96 -7.19 -4.47
C ARG A 133 16.85 -6.27 -3.24
N GLY A 134 16.52 -6.85 -2.08
CA GLY A 134 16.55 -6.15 -0.79
C GLY A 134 15.32 -6.37 0.09
N VAL A 135 14.22 -6.89 -0.46
CA VAL A 135 13.09 -7.35 0.35
C VAL A 135 13.34 -8.78 0.79
N CYS A 136 13.15 -9.02 2.08
CA CYS A 136 13.27 -10.34 2.69
C CYS A 136 12.10 -10.55 3.65
N LEU A 137 11.79 -11.81 3.93
CA LEU A 137 10.68 -12.20 4.78
C LEU A 137 10.78 -11.54 6.17
N GLU A 138 11.98 -11.50 6.74
CA GLU A 138 12.25 -10.91 8.04
C GLU A 138 11.83 -9.43 8.10
N ASN A 139 12.08 -8.68 7.02
CA ASN A 139 11.70 -7.27 6.94
C ASN A 139 10.19 -7.08 6.80
N ILE A 140 9.48 -8.01 6.16
CA ILE A 140 8.03 -7.98 6.05
C ILE A 140 7.43 -8.24 7.43
N VAL A 141 7.79 -9.37 8.05
CA VAL A 141 7.28 -9.80 9.37
C VAL A 141 7.56 -8.77 10.46
N MET A 142 8.75 -8.19 10.50
CA MET A 142 9.10 -7.16 11.49
C MET A 142 8.19 -5.93 11.42
N ASN A 143 7.66 -5.59 10.24
CA ASN A 143 6.81 -4.41 10.06
C ASN A 143 5.31 -4.73 10.02
N PHE A 144 4.96 -6.00 9.76
CA PHE A 144 3.60 -6.55 9.75
C PHE A 144 3.52 -7.86 10.56
N PRO A 145 3.78 -7.84 11.88
CA PRO A 145 3.69 -9.05 12.71
C PRO A 145 2.26 -9.60 12.82
N GLU A 146 1.27 -8.78 12.47
CA GLU A 146 -0.14 -9.15 12.37
C GLU A 146 -0.53 -9.87 11.07
N VAL A 147 0.43 -10.18 10.17
CA VAL A 147 0.14 -10.85 8.90
C VAL A 147 -0.48 -12.24 9.11
N ASN A 148 -1.51 -12.55 8.31
CA ASN A 148 -2.18 -13.85 8.32
C ASN A 148 -1.93 -14.63 7.03
N SER A 149 -1.71 -13.94 5.91
CA SER A 149 -1.44 -14.56 4.62
C SER A 149 -0.24 -13.90 3.94
N LEU A 150 0.70 -14.74 3.51
CA LEU A 150 1.89 -14.35 2.77
C LEU A 150 1.84 -14.99 1.39
N GLN A 151 1.77 -14.18 0.34
CA GLN A 151 1.83 -14.61 -1.07
C GLN A 151 3.05 -13.97 -1.72
N LEU A 152 4.18 -14.66 -1.69
CA LEU A 152 5.47 -14.08 -2.03
C LEU A 152 6.06 -14.82 -3.23
N ASP A 153 6.46 -14.14 -4.29
CA ASP A 153 7.21 -14.82 -5.35
C ASP A 153 8.71 -14.99 -4.98
N ASP A 154 9.48 -15.56 -5.92
CA ASP A 154 10.90 -15.87 -5.77
C ASP A 154 11.79 -14.65 -5.55
N SER A 155 11.23 -13.45 -5.74
CA SER A 155 11.92 -12.18 -5.54
C SER A 155 12.12 -11.82 -4.07
N VAL A 156 11.31 -12.39 -3.17
CA VAL A 156 11.43 -12.20 -1.72
C VAL A 156 12.44 -13.19 -1.17
N ARG A 157 13.51 -12.67 -0.55
CA ARG A 157 14.53 -13.53 0.05
C ARG A 157 14.02 -14.11 1.36
N CYS A 158 14.04 -15.43 1.45
CA CYS A 158 13.77 -16.17 2.67
C CYS A 158 15.05 -16.93 3.02
N LYS A 159 15.85 -16.39 3.95
CA LYS A 159 17.07 -17.09 4.40
C LYS A 159 16.78 -17.98 5.59
N TYR A 160 15.94 -17.51 6.51
CA TYR A 160 15.55 -18.23 7.71
C TYR A 160 14.08 -17.96 8.05
N PHE A 161 13.36 -19.01 8.40
CA PHE A 161 11.96 -18.92 8.83
C PHE A 161 11.80 -18.55 10.31
N ASP A 162 12.89 -18.38 11.05
CA ASP A 162 12.85 -18.01 12.47
C ASP A 162 12.11 -16.70 12.76
N CYS A 163 12.09 -15.78 11.81
CA CYS A 163 11.30 -14.56 11.92
C CYS A 163 9.79 -14.83 12.08
N LEU A 164 9.28 -15.96 11.56
CA LEU A 164 7.88 -16.31 11.66
C LEU A 164 7.41 -16.52 13.11
N LYS A 165 8.32 -16.75 14.07
CA LYS A 165 7.98 -16.79 15.51
C LYS A 165 7.34 -15.50 16.02
N ASP A 166 7.60 -14.37 15.34
CA ASP A 166 7.02 -13.07 15.69
C ASP A 166 5.64 -12.84 15.05
N VAL A 167 5.20 -13.73 14.14
CA VAL A 167 3.86 -13.69 13.54
C VAL A 167 2.86 -14.28 14.49
N LYS A 168 1.73 -13.59 14.69
CA LYS A 168 0.73 -14.00 15.69
C LYS A 168 -0.11 -15.19 15.27
N ASP A 169 -0.57 -15.22 14.02
CA ASP A 169 -1.54 -16.20 13.56
C ASP A 169 -1.48 -16.34 12.03
N LEU A 170 -0.42 -16.98 11.54
CA LEU A 170 -0.25 -17.26 10.11
C LEU A 170 -1.20 -18.39 9.69
N LYS A 171 -2.03 -18.12 8.68
CA LYS A 171 -3.02 -19.07 8.13
C LYS A 171 -2.63 -19.60 6.76
N TYR A 172 -1.86 -18.83 6.01
CA TYR A 172 -1.48 -19.17 4.64
C TYR A 172 -0.09 -18.65 4.31
N ILE A 173 0.71 -19.48 3.65
CA ILE A 173 1.98 -19.08 3.08
C ILE A 173 2.20 -19.74 1.72
N GLU A 174 2.50 -18.90 0.74
CA GLU A 174 2.91 -19.30 -0.60
C GLU A 174 4.20 -18.57 -0.92
N ILE A 175 5.20 -19.33 -1.35
CA ILE A 175 6.50 -18.80 -1.76
C ILE A 175 6.84 -19.29 -3.17
N GLY A 176 7.43 -18.40 -3.98
CA GLY A 176 7.92 -18.65 -5.34
C GLY A 176 8.90 -19.82 -5.50
N ASN A 177 9.42 -20.35 -4.40
CA ASN A 177 10.31 -21.50 -4.36
C ASN A 177 9.69 -22.57 -3.44
N PRO A 178 9.71 -23.85 -3.83
CA PRO A 178 9.24 -24.94 -2.99
C PRO A 178 9.98 -24.99 -1.64
N PHE A 179 9.23 -25.27 -0.58
CA PHE A 179 9.80 -25.51 0.75
C PHE A 179 10.35 -26.92 0.85
N SER A 180 11.51 -27.08 1.46
CA SER A 180 11.97 -28.41 1.90
C SER A 180 11.07 -28.96 3.02
N ASP A 181 11.03 -30.29 3.17
CA ASP A 181 10.26 -30.95 4.24
C ASP A 181 10.59 -30.38 5.63
N GLU A 182 11.88 -30.09 5.90
CA GLU A 182 12.32 -29.48 7.16
C GLU A 182 11.75 -28.07 7.39
N GLU A 183 11.62 -27.27 6.33
CA GLU A 183 11.03 -25.93 6.41
C GLU A 183 9.52 -25.99 6.59
N GLN A 184 8.85 -26.92 5.91
CA GLN A 184 7.41 -27.17 6.08
C GLN A 184 7.10 -27.62 7.51
N ASP A 185 7.82 -28.63 8.01
CA ASP A 185 7.68 -29.13 9.38
C ASP A 185 7.93 -28.01 10.40
N TYR A 186 8.92 -27.15 10.16
CA TYR A 186 9.19 -25.99 11.00
C TYR A 186 8.00 -25.01 11.02
N ILE A 187 7.47 -24.62 9.85
CA ILE A 187 6.33 -23.71 9.76
C ILE A 187 5.10 -24.31 10.44
N LEU A 188 4.80 -25.58 10.19
CA LEU A 188 3.66 -26.28 10.80
C LEU A 188 3.83 -26.49 12.30
N SER A 189 5.07 -26.58 12.81
CA SER A 189 5.33 -26.61 14.25
C SER A 189 4.96 -25.28 14.96
N LEU A 190 5.07 -24.16 14.24
CA LEU A 190 4.68 -22.83 14.74
C LEU A 190 3.19 -22.55 14.50
N PHE A 191 2.67 -22.99 13.35
CA PHE A 191 1.30 -22.75 12.90
C PHE A 191 0.68 -24.06 12.37
N PRO A 192 0.12 -24.90 13.25
CA PRO A 192 -0.37 -26.23 12.88
C PRO A 192 -1.48 -26.25 11.82
N ASP A 193 -2.27 -25.17 11.74
CA ASP A 193 -3.37 -25.02 10.80
C ASP A 193 -3.00 -24.20 9.55
N CYS A 194 -1.71 -23.86 9.36
CA CYS A 194 -1.26 -23.06 8.24
C CYS A 194 -1.30 -23.87 6.94
N VAL A 195 -1.90 -23.30 5.89
CA VAL A 195 -1.85 -23.86 4.55
C VAL A 195 -0.56 -23.40 3.87
N ILE A 196 0.23 -24.36 3.39
CA ILE A 196 1.46 -24.11 2.64
C ILE A 196 1.18 -24.49 1.17
N GLU A 197 1.27 -23.51 0.28
CA GLU A 197 1.20 -23.74 -1.17
C GLU A 197 2.55 -23.49 -1.84
N GLU A 198 2.88 -24.35 -2.80
CA GLU A 198 3.99 -24.13 -3.71
C GLU A 198 3.45 -23.39 -4.93
N SER A 199 4.04 -22.24 -5.28
CA SER A 199 3.61 -21.54 -6.49
C SER A 199 3.94 -22.42 -7.71
N THR A 200 2.92 -22.88 -8.43
CA THR A 200 3.14 -23.51 -9.74
C THR A 200 3.39 -22.40 -10.76
N GLU A 201 4.61 -22.33 -11.28
CA GLU A 201 4.90 -21.48 -12.45
C GLU A 201 4.06 -21.93 -13.65
N ASP A 202 3.12 -21.09 -14.09
CA ASP A 202 2.54 -21.09 -15.44
C ASP A 202 3.02 -19.85 -16.23
#